data_AF-A0A292QLA7-F1
#
_entry.id   AF-A0A292QLA7-F1
#
_cell.length_a   1.000
_cell.length_b   1.000
_cell.length_c   1.000
_cell.angle_alpha   90.00
_cell.angle_beta   90.00
_cell.angle_gamma   90.00
#
_symmetry.space_group_name_H-M   'P 1'
#
loop_
_entity.id
_entity.type
_entity.pdbx_description
1 polymer ?
#
loop_
_entity_poly.entity_id
_entity_poly.type
_entity_poly.pdbx_seq_one_letter_code
_entity_poly.pdbx_strand_id
1 'polypeptide(L)'
;MKSFILLLVVLIITFCTFPHLDFMKKTRTGAAQENFEPLNASSLPPILGTYLRDNNINFELYTIPNHVKDLFALNSDFSSINKNKSKYSIILVQPRTENSNFRLLYDKLKDISSSYPNKFNIIHRYEGNISYPNSYDNQAAKDLMEHCNYFCLIDPQKETIFTFKKLTATEVESIEAILQQYSDITK
;
A
#
# COMPACT_ATOMS: atom_id res chain seq x y z
N MET A 1 4.72 -40.86 31.90
CA MET A 1 5.66 -39.70 31.83
C MET A 1 6.27 -39.50 30.44
N LYS A 2 6.92 -40.49 29.81
CA LYS A 2 7.55 -40.31 28.49
C LYS A 2 6.60 -39.82 27.38
N SER A 3 5.38 -40.37 27.31
CA SER A 3 4.39 -39.95 26.31
C SER A 3 3.82 -38.55 26.54
N PHE A 4 3.79 -38.08 27.80
CA PHE A 4 3.34 -36.73 28.13
C PHE A 4 4.39 -35.68 27.74
N ILE A 5 5.67 -36.00 27.98
CA ILE A 5 6.79 -35.15 27.56
C ILE A 5 6.84 -35.06 26.03
N LEU A 6 6.62 -36.18 25.32
CA LEU A 6 6.58 -36.20 23.86
C LEU A 6 5.45 -35.31 23.31
N LEU A 7 4.26 -35.38 23.91
CA LEU A 7 3.11 -34.56 23.52
C LEU A 7 3.38 -33.07 23.72
N LEU A 8 4.04 -32.70 24.83
CA LEU A 8 4.38 -31.32 25.16
C LEU A 8 5.44 -30.75 24.20
N VAL A 9 6.42 -31.57 23.80
CA VAL A 9 7.43 -31.21 22.78
C VAL A 9 6.79 -31.02 21.41
N VAL A 10 5.88 -31.91 20.99
CA VAL A 10 5.15 -31.75 19.72
C VAL A 10 4.28 -30.50 19.75
N LEU A 11 3.63 -30.21 20.87
CA LEU A 11 2.78 -29.02 21.02
C LEU A 11 3.62 -27.73 20.92
N ILE A 12 4.76 -27.65 21.61
CA ILE A 12 5.69 -26.52 21.53
C ILE A 12 6.20 -26.35 20.10
N ILE A 13 6.62 -27.42 19.43
CA ILE A 13 7.06 -27.34 18.02
C ILE A 13 5.93 -26.82 17.15
N THR A 14 4.70 -27.31 17.33
CA THR A 14 3.54 -26.83 16.56
C THR A 14 3.30 -25.34 16.80
N PHE A 15 3.33 -24.86 18.04
CA PHE A 15 3.22 -23.43 18.37
C PHE A 15 4.41 -22.59 17.87
N CYS A 16 5.61 -23.15 17.80
CA CYS A 16 6.80 -22.46 17.26
C CYS A 16 6.86 -22.48 15.72
N THR A 17 6.24 -23.47 15.06
CA THR A 17 6.20 -23.60 13.59
C THR A 17 5.01 -22.92 12.94
N PHE A 18 4.04 -22.42 13.71
CA PHE A 18 2.99 -21.51 13.23
C PHE A 18 3.41 -20.07 13.59
N PRO A 19 4.20 -19.37 12.76
CA PRO A 19 4.78 -18.09 13.15
C PRO A 19 3.76 -16.95 13.07
N HIS A 20 2.53 -17.22 12.63
CA HIS A 20 1.53 -16.20 12.37
C HIS A 20 0.14 -16.66 12.84
N LEU A 21 -0.19 -16.35 14.09
CA LEU A 21 -1.58 -16.25 14.56
C LEU A 21 -2.27 -14.98 14.00
N ASP A 22 -1.94 -14.57 12.78
CA ASP A 22 -2.57 -13.42 12.13
C ASP A 22 -4.05 -13.69 11.84
N PHE A 23 -4.46 -14.97 11.76
CA PHE A 23 -5.88 -15.36 11.56
C PHE A 23 -6.81 -14.92 12.70
N MET A 24 -6.27 -14.66 13.90
CA MET A 24 -7.03 -14.20 15.07
C MET A 24 -6.96 -12.67 15.25
N LYS A 25 -6.15 -11.97 14.45
CA LYS A 25 -6.06 -10.51 14.58
C LYS A 25 -7.38 -9.88 14.18
N LYS A 26 -7.76 -8.89 14.97
CA LYS A 26 -8.97 -8.10 14.71
C LYS A 26 -8.58 -6.71 14.24
N THR A 27 -9.42 -6.14 13.39
CA THR A 27 -9.35 -4.74 13.02
C THR A 27 -9.76 -3.83 14.19
N ARG A 28 -9.62 -2.52 14.02
CA ARG A 28 -10.08 -1.53 14.99
C ARG A 28 -11.60 -1.63 15.24
N THR A 29 -12.36 -2.08 14.23
CA THR A 29 -13.81 -2.31 14.31
C THR A 29 -14.18 -3.71 14.81
N GLY A 30 -13.19 -4.58 15.10
CA GLY A 30 -13.42 -5.91 15.68
C GLY A 30 -13.66 -7.02 14.65
N ALA A 31 -13.62 -6.73 13.35
CA ALA A 31 -13.69 -7.70 12.27
C ALA A 31 -12.40 -8.53 12.19
N ALA A 32 -12.43 -9.71 11.59
CA ALA A 32 -11.22 -10.49 11.33
C ALA A 32 -10.32 -9.75 10.34
N GLN A 33 -9.03 -9.65 10.62
CA GLN A 33 -8.09 -8.92 9.77
C GLN A 33 -7.90 -9.65 8.43
N GLU A 34 -8.09 -8.92 7.33
CA GLU A 34 -7.81 -9.39 5.97
C GLU A 34 -6.33 -9.17 5.59
N ASN A 35 -5.84 -10.00 4.66
CA ASN A 35 -4.53 -9.85 4.04
C ASN A 35 -4.63 -9.03 2.74
N PHE A 36 -3.50 -8.48 2.31
CA PHE A 36 -3.40 -7.91 0.96
C PHE A 36 -3.56 -9.02 -0.07
N GLU A 37 -4.65 -8.95 -0.85
CA GLU A 37 -4.92 -9.90 -1.92
C GLU A 37 -4.33 -9.38 -3.23
N PRO A 38 -3.39 -10.10 -3.87
CA PRO A 38 -2.78 -9.67 -5.11
C PRO A 38 -3.79 -9.72 -6.26
N LEU A 39 -3.84 -8.64 -7.04
CA LEU A 39 -4.60 -8.53 -8.26
C LEU A 39 -3.67 -8.67 -9.47
N ASN A 40 -4.24 -9.11 -10.59
CA ASN A 40 -3.50 -9.24 -11.84
C ASN A 40 -3.60 -7.96 -12.70
N ALA A 41 -2.80 -7.90 -13.75
CA ALA A 41 -2.81 -6.77 -14.69
C ALA A 41 -4.15 -6.61 -15.44
N SER A 42 -5.05 -7.60 -15.43
CA SER A 42 -6.37 -7.48 -16.07
C SER A 42 -7.33 -6.58 -15.30
N SER A 43 -7.06 -6.34 -14.01
CA SER A 43 -7.77 -5.35 -13.19
C SER A 43 -7.36 -3.91 -13.53
N LEU A 44 -6.26 -3.73 -14.28
CA LEU A 44 -5.83 -2.43 -14.77
C LEU A 44 -6.57 -2.07 -16.07
N PRO A 45 -6.68 -0.76 -16.35
CA PRO A 45 -7.10 -0.27 -17.64
C PRO A 45 -6.25 -0.89 -18.76
N PRO A 46 -6.83 -1.40 -19.86
CA PRO A 46 -6.09 -2.16 -20.88
C PRO A 46 -4.89 -1.39 -21.47
N ILE A 47 -5.05 -0.08 -21.66
CA ILE A 47 -3.99 0.82 -22.15
C ILE A 47 -2.83 0.86 -21.15
N LEU A 48 -3.14 1.02 -19.86
CA LEU A 48 -2.14 1.05 -18.80
C LEU A 48 -1.43 -0.30 -18.66
N GLY A 49 -2.17 -1.40 -18.64
CA GLY A 49 -1.59 -2.74 -18.55
C GLY A 49 -0.63 -3.04 -19.70
N THR A 50 -0.98 -2.61 -20.92
CA THR A 50 -0.12 -2.72 -22.11
C THR A 50 1.14 -1.86 -21.96
N TYR A 51 0.97 -0.59 -21.60
CA TYR A 51 2.10 0.33 -21.40
C TYR A 51 3.10 -0.19 -20.36
N LEU A 52 2.62 -0.68 -19.22
CA LEU A 52 3.48 -1.21 -18.16
C LEU A 52 4.28 -2.43 -18.61
N ARG A 53 3.64 -3.33 -19.37
CA ARG A 53 4.30 -4.51 -19.94
C ARG A 53 5.36 -4.12 -20.96
N ASP A 54 5.00 -3.24 -21.90
CA ASP A 54 5.87 -2.89 -23.02
C ASP A 54 7.10 -2.09 -22.57
N ASN A 55 6.99 -1.37 -21.45
CA ASN A 55 8.10 -0.64 -20.82
C ASN A 55 8.79 -1.43 -19.69
N ASN A 56 8.46 -2.72 -19.49
CA ASN A 56 9.03 -3.58 -18.46
C ASN A 56 8.96 -2.99 -17.02
N ILE A 57 7.85 -2.32 -16.70
CA ILE A 57 7.64 -1.70 -15.39
C ILE A 57 7.30 -2.76 -14.35
N ASN A 58 8.05 -2.78 -13.25
CA ASN A 58 7.84 -3.77 -12.19
C ASN A 58 6.85 -3.24 -11.14
N PHE A 59 5.60 -3.70 -11.20
CA PHE A 59 4.55 -3.25 -10.30
C PHE A 59 3.84 -4.39 -9.58
N GLU A 60 3.10 -4.03 -8.54
CA GLU A 60 2.13 -4.89 -7.85
C GLU A 60 0.80 -4.15 -7.72
N LEU A 61 -0.27 -4.92 -7.72
CA LEU A 61 -1.62 -4.43 -7.53
C LEU A 61 -2.28 -5.26 -6.44
N TYR A 62 -2.97 -4.61 -5.51
CA TYR A 62 -3.60 -5.26 -4.38
C TYR A 62 -5.01 -4.75 -4.14
N THR A 63 -5.89 -5.62 -3.64
CA THR A 63 -7.11 -5.20 -2.95
C THR A 63 -6.73 -4.69 -1.56
N ILE A 64 -7.27 -3.53 -1.17
CA ILE A 64 -7.04 -2.96 0.17
C ILE A 64 -7.73 -3.85 1.21
N PRO A 65 -7.02 -4.34 2.24
CA PRO A 65 -7.63 -5.12 3.31
C PRO A 65 -8.39 -4.23 4.30
N ASN A 66 -9.39 -4.80 4.97
CA ASN A 66 -10.27 -4.08 5.91
C ASN A 66 -9.56 -3.26 7.01
N HIS A 67 -8.46 -3.75 7.60
CA HIS A 67 -7.73 -3.03 8.64
C HIS A 67 -7.06 -1.74 8.12
N VAL A 68 -6.67 -1.72 6.85
CA VAL A 68 -6.18 -0.51 6.16
C VAL A 68 -7.35 0.40 5.79
N LYS A 69 -8.51 -0.14 5.43
CA LYS A 69 -9.73 0.69 5.25
C LYS A 69 -10.13 1.38 6.55
N ASP A 70 -10.04 0.68 7.69
CA ASP A 70 -10.26 1.26 9.02
C ASP A 70 -9.28 2.40 9.30
N LEU A 71 -7.99 2.22 8.97
CA LEU A 71 -6.99 3.30 9.04
C LEU A 71 -7.42 4.51 8.19
N PHE A 72 -7.81 4.27 6.93
CA PHE A 72 -8.24 5.33 6.02
C PHE A 72 -9.54 6.01 6.46
N ALA A 73 -10.40 5.34 7.21
CA ALA A 73 -11.64 5.92 7.71
C ALA A 73 -11.43 6.69 9.02
N LEU A 74 -10.58 6.19 9.92
CA LEU A 74 -10.57 6.58 11.33
C LEU A 74 -9.32 7.35 11.77
N ASN A 75 -8.23 7.29 11.00
CA ASN A 75 -6.99 7.98 11.33
C ASN A 75 -6.90 9.32 10.58
N SER A 76 -6.59 10.42 11.29
CA SER A 76 -6.57 11.78 10.73
C SER A 76 -5.64 11.90 9.52
N ASP A 77 -4.49 11.24 9.59
CA ASP A 77 -3.39 11.37 8.63
C ASP A 77 -3.72 10.75 7.28
N PHE A 78 -4.64 9.79 7.26
CA PHE A 78 -5.11 9.07 6.07
C PHE A 78 -6.59 9.32 5.76
N SER A 79 -7.32 10.03 6.63
CA SER A 79 -8.76 10.24 6.50
C SER A 79 -9.18 10.93 5.20
N SER A 80 -8.27 11.67 4.56
CA SER A 80 -8.48 12.29 3.25
C SER A 80 -8.74 11.27 2.15
N ILE A 81 -8.17 10.06 2.24
CA ILE A 81 -8.35 8.97 1.27
C ILE A 81 -9.82 8.53 1.27
N ASN A 82 -10.40 8.29 2.45
CA ASN A 82 -11.79 7.84 2.57
C ASN A 82 -12.80 8.99 2.38
N LYS A 83 -12.49 10.21 2.84
CA LYS A 83 -13.39 11.37 2.71
C LYS A 83 -13.50 11.86 1.27
N ASN A 84 -12.42 11.77 0.50
CA ASN A 84 -12.36 12.26 -0.88
C ASN A 84 -12.30 11.10 -1.88
N LYS A 85 -13.30 10.21 -1.88
CA LYS A 85 -13.34 9.04 -2.79
C LYS A 85 -13.33 9.40 -4.29
N SER A 86 -13.52 10.67 -4.66
CA SER A 86 -13.41 11.14 -6.03
C SER A 86 -11.97 11.44 -6.47
N LYS A 87 -11.00 11.45 -5.55
CA LYS A 87 -9.58 11.71 -5.83
C LYS A 87 -8.76 10.45 -5.60
N TYR A 88 -7.79 10.22 -6.47
CA TYR A 88 -6.75 9.24 -6.21
C TYR A 88 -5.82 9.76 -5.12
N SER A 89 -5.31 8.87 -4.28
CA SER A 89 -4.36 9.25 -3.24
C SER A 89 -3.01 8.62 -3.48
N ILE A 90 -1.97 9.43 -3.46
CA ILE A 90 -0.59 9.02 -3.65
C ILE A 90 0.10 9.05 -2.29
N ILE A 91 0.62 7.90 -1.86
CA ILE A 91 1.47 7.83 -0.67
C ILE A 91 2.91 7.75 -1.13
N LEU A 92 3.74 8.67 -0.63
CA LEU A 92 5.18 8.63 -0.79
C LEU A 92 5.83 8.27 0.53
N VAL A 93 6.66 7.24 0.50
CA VAL A 93 7.37 6.72 1.67
C VAL A 93 8.86 6.99 1.45
N GLN A 94 9.36 8.01 2.14
CA GLN A 94 10.75 8.39 2.04
C GLN A 94 11.63 7.33 2.71
N PRO A 95 12.61 6.74 2.00
CA PRO A 95 13.51 5.76 2.57
C PRO A 95 14.46 6.40 3.58
N ARG A 96 14.94 5.58 4.53
CA ARG A 96 15.96 5.98 5.50
C ARG A 96 17.31 6.30 4.85
N THR A 97 17.67 5.57 3.81
CA THR A 97 18.89 5.81 3.03
C THR A 97 18.57 6.67 1.82
N GLU A 98 19.52 7.53 1.44
CA GLU A 98 19.34 8.40 0.30
C GLU A 98 19.16 7.58 -0.99
N ASN A 99 18.11 7.91 -1.74
CA ASN A 99 17.79 7.30 -3.03
C ASN A 99 17.49 8.41 -4.04
N SER A 100 18.35 8.56 -5.05
CA SER A 100 18.22 9.59 -6.08
C SER A 100 16.92 9.45 -6.89
N ASN A 101 16.49 8.22 -7.18
CA ASN A 101 15.24 7.97 -7.90
C ASN A 101 14.03 8.38 -7.06
N PHE A 102 14.07 8.23 -5.74
CA PHE A 102 13.01 8.73 -4.86
C PHE A 102 12.88 10.25 -4.92
N ARG A 103 14.01 10.96 -4.90
CA ARG A 103 14.01 12.42 -5.04
C ARG A 103 13.41 12.87 -6.38
N LEU A 104 13.83 12.22 -7.48
CA LEU A 104 13.28 12.49 -8.81
C LEU A 104 11.77 12.19 -8.90
N LEU A 105 11.32 11.10 -8.27
CA LEU A 105 9.91 10.75 -8.18
C LEU A 105 9.12 11.82 -7.41
N TYR A 106 9.62 12.22 -6.23
CA TYR A 106 8.99 13.23 -5.39
C TYR A 106 8.84 14.56 -6.14
N ASP A 107 9.89 15.02 -6.81
CA ASP A 107 9.88 16.27 -7.58
C ASP A 107 8.86 16.20 -8.73
N LYS A 108 8.87 15.11 -9.52
CA LYS A 108 7.87 14.87 -10.59
C LYS A 108 6.43 14.88 -10.06
N LEU A 109 6.18 14.19 -8.96
CA LEU A 109 4.83 14.11 -8.37
C LEU A 109 4.37 15.45 -7.81
N LYS A 110 5.28 16.24 -7.24
CA LYS A 110 4.98 17.60 -6.79
C LYS A 110 4.54 18.48 -7.96
N ASP A 111 5.23 18.41 -9.09
CA ASP A 111 4.87 19.16 -10.31
C ASP A 111 3.52 18.69 -10.89
N ILE A 112 3.30 17.38 -10.96
CA ILE A 112 2.04 16.80 -11.45
C ILE A 112 0.87 17.17 -10.52
N SER A 113 1.04 17.08 -9.20
CA SER A 113 -0.03 17.45 -8.25
C SER A 113 -0.40 18.92 -8.31
N SER A 114 0.58 19.79 -8.60
CA SER A 114 0.34 21.22 -8.82
C SER A 114 -0.43 21.47 -10.12
N SER A 115 -0.21 20.65 -11.15
CA SER A 115 -0.90 20.71 -12.43
C SER A 115 -2.32 20.13 -12.38
N TYR A 116 -2.56 19.13 -11.52
CA TYR A 116 -3.85 18.44 -11.37
C TYR A 116 -4.35 18.38 -9.91
N PRO A 117 -4.51 19.53 -9.22
CA PRO A 117 -4.79 19.58 -7.77
C PRO A 117 -6.14 18.96 -7.37
N ASN A 118 -7.06 18.85 -8.33
CA ASN A 118 -8.40 18.29 -8.12
C ASN A 118 -8.49 16.78 -8.37
N LYS A 119 -7.42 16.15 -8.87
CA LYS A 119 -7.42 14.71 -9.21
C LYS A 119 -6.68 13.86 -8.19
N PHE A 120 -5.63 14.41 -7.58
CA PHE A 120 -4.75 13.68 -6.67
C PHE A 120 -4.68 14.33 -5.29
N ASN A 121 -4.54 13.51 -4.26
CA ASN A 121 -4.07 13.91 -2.94
C ASN A 121 -2.69 13.30 -2.71
N ILE A 122 -1.70 14.08 -2.28
CA ILE A 122 -0.39 13.53 -1.90
C ILE A 122 -0.28 13.44 -0.39
N ILE A 123 0.17 12.28 0.08
CA ILE A 123 0.45 11.97 1.47
C ILE A 123 1.92 11.58 1.58
N HIS A 124 2.72 12.45 2.19
CA HIS A 124 4.16 12.20 2.39
C HIS A 124 4.43 11.59 3.77
N ARG A 125 5.26 10.54 3.82
CA ARG A 125 5.64 9.79 5.03
C ARG A 125 7.13 9.46 5.02
N TYR A 126 7.67 9.17 6.20
CA TYR A 126 9.04 8.74 6.39
C TYR A 126 9.07 7.29 6.86
N GLU A 127 9.98 6.49 6.32
CA GLU A 127 10.13 5.08 6.67
C GLU A 127 10.45 4.89 8.16
N GLY A 128 9.55 4.21 8.86
CA GLY A 128 9.69 3.85 10.28
C GLY A 128 9.28 4.93 11.28
N ASN A 129 8.74 6.07 10.85
CA ASN A 129 8.15 7.08 11.74
C ASN A 129 6.62 6.92 11.80
N ILE A 130 6.16 5.81 12.37
CA ILE A 130 4.73 5.54 12.57
C ILE A 130 4.52 5.29 14.05
N SER A 131 3.88 6.25 14.71
CA SER A 131 3.48 6.14 16.11
C SER A 131 2.15 6.84 16.31
N TYR A 132 1.10 6.04 16.42
CA TYR A 132 -0.26 6.48 16.71
C TYR A 132 -0.66 6.07 18.13
N PRO A 133 -1.54 6.81 18.81
CA PRO A 133 -2.05 6.40 20.13
C PRO A 133 -2.79 5.06 20.09
N ASN A 134 -3.40 4.72 18.95
CA ASN A 134 -4.11 3.46 18.75
C ASN A 134 -3.18 2.40 18.13
N SER A 135 -3.02 1.25 18.79
CA SER A 135 -2.16 0.16 18.31
C SER A 135 -2.62 -0.46 16.98
N TYR A 136 -3.93 -0.50 16.70
CA TYR A 136 -4.47 -0.97 15.43
C TYR A 136 -4.04 -0.07 14.26
N ASP A 137 -4.03 1.25 14.49
CA ASP A 137 -3.57 2.22 13.49
C ASP A 137 -2.06 2.06 13.22
N ASN A 138 -1.26 1.77 14.25
CA ASN A 138 0.17 1.48 14.08
C ASN A 138 0.41 0.24 13.21
N GLN A 139 -0.30 -0.85 13.51
CA GLN A 139 -0.23 -2.09 12.74
C GLN A 139 -0.62 -1.84 11.28
N ALA A 140 -1.79 -1.25 11.05
CA ALA A 140 -2.29 -1.01 9.70
C ALA A 140 -1.41 -0.05 8.89
N ALA A 141 -0.89 1.01 9.53
CA ALA A 141 0.00 1.94 8.85
C ALA A 141 1.35 1.29 8.53
N LYS A 142 1.89 0.45 9.43
CA LYS A 142 3.11 -0.32 9.17
C LYS A 142 2.94 -1.26 7.99
N ASP A 143 1.87 -2.07 8.01
CA ASP A 143 1.58 -3.05 6.97
C ASP A 143 1.35 -2.33 5.61
N LEU A 144 0.66 -1.19 5.62
CA LEU A 144 0.50 -0.34 4.43
C LEU A 144 1.83 0.22 3.92
N MET A 145 2.69 0.78 4.79
CA MET A 145 3.97 1.34 4.34
C MET A 145 4.89 0.26 3.78
N GLU A 146 4.86 -0.96 4.33
CA GLU A 146 5.62 -2.10 3.81
C GLU A 146 5.23 -2.45 2.36
N HIS A 147 3.93 -2.47 2.06
CA HIS A 147 3.43 -2.71 0.69
C HIS A 147 3.65 -1.51 -0.24
N CYS A 148 3.60 -0.28 0.29
CA CYS A 148 3.89 0.90 -0.50
C CYS A 148 5.37 1.05 -0.83
N ASN A 149 6.26 0.56 0.03
CA ASN A 149 7.70 0.63 -0.11
C ASN A 149 8.21 2.07 -0.33
N TYR A 150 8.18 2.59 -1.56
CA TYR A 150 8.49 3.98 -1.91
C TYR A 150 7.27 4.79 -2.38
N PHE A 151 6.29 4.12 -3.01
CA PHE A 151 5.20 4.73 -3.73
C PHE A 151 3.97 3.83 -3.76
N CYS A 152 2.82 4.40 -3.39
CA CYS A 152 1.51 3.81 -3.64
C CYS A 152 0.61 4.80 -4.38
N LEU A 153 -0.16 4.30 -5.34
CA LEU A 153 -1.35 4.95 -5.88
C LEU A 153 -2.59 4.19 -5.40
N ILE A 154 -3.48 4.91 -4.71
CA ILE A 154 -4.69 4.37 -4.11
C ILE A 154 -5.89 4.84 -4.92
N ASP A 155 -6.68 3.88 -5.40
CA ASP A 155 -8.02 4.08 -5.93
C ASP A 155 -9.05 3.78 -4.84
N PRO A 156 -9.63 4.81 -4.19
CA PRO A 156 -10.59 4.61 -3.11
C PRO A 156 -11.97 4.13 -3.59
N GLN A 157 -12.26 4.15 -4.90
CA GLN A 157 -13.53 3.66 -5.44
C GLN A 157 -13.47 2.15 -5.72
N LYS A 158 -12.35 1.70 -6.30
CA LYS A 158 -12.10 0.28 -6.56
C LYS A 158 -11.49 -0.44 -5.36
N GLU A 159 -11.10 0.32 -4.33
CA GLU A 159 -10.42 -0.16 -3.14
C GLU A 159 -9.12 -0.92 -3.50
N THR A 160 -8.33 -0.36 -4.41
CA THR A 160 -7.09 -0.96 -4.89
C THR A 160 -5.86 -0.10 -4.61
N ILE A 161 -4.72 -0.77 -4.42
CA ILE A 161 -3.39 -0.15 -4.29
C ILE A 161 -2.52 -0.62 -5.45
N PHE A 162 -1.96 0.32 -6.19
CA PHE A 162 -0.88 0.10 -7.14
C PHE A 162 0.45 0.56 -6.53
N THR A 163 1.49 -0.25 -6.61
CA THR A 163 2.83 0.06 -6.08
C THR A 163 3.91 -0.43 -7.04
N PHE A 164 5.11 0.15 -6.95
CA PHE A 164 6.27 -0.35 -7.67
C PHE A 164 7.01 -1.38 -6.82
N LYS A 165 7.37 -2.54 -7.41
CA LYS A 165 8.20 -3.55 -6.72
C LYS A 165 9.58 -2.99 -6.37
N LYS A 166 10.11 -2.14 -7.26
CA LYS A 166 11.42 -1.51 -7.15
C LYS A 166 11.33 -0.10 -7.74
N LEU A 167 12.13 0.81 -7.20
CA LEU A 167 12.20 2.17 -7.72
C LEU A 167 13.49 2.38 -8.54
N THR A 168 13.41 2.15 -9.84
CA THR A 168 14.48 2.47 -10.80
C THR A 168 14.12 3.72 -11.61
N ALA A 169 15.01 4.18 -12.48
CA ALA A 169 14.74 5.31 -13.36
C ALA A 169 13.50 5.05 -14.26
N THR A 170 13.30 3.81 -14.71
CA THR A 170 12.17 3.43 -15.56
C THR A 170 10.83 3.65 -14.85
N GLU A 171 10.70 3.24 -13.59
CA GLU A 171 9.49 3.49 -12.80
C GLU A 171 9.26 4.99 -12.59
N VAL A 172 10.32 5.76 -12.33
CA VAL A 172 10.26 7.23 -12.18
C VAL A 172 9.78 7.91 -13.47
N GLU A 173 10.28 7.49 -14.62
CA GLU A 173 9.85 8.03 -15.92
C GLU A 173 8.41 7.66 -16.25
N SER A 174 7.96 6.47 -15.84
CA SER A 174 6.61 5.98 -16.12
C SER A 174 5.49 6.68 -15.35
N ILE A 175 5.82 7.38 -14.25
CA ILE A 175 4.81 7.89 -13.31
C ILE A 175 3.79 8.83 -13.95
N GLU A 176 4.24 9.66 -14.88
CA GLU A 176 3.37 10.63 -15.55
C GLU A 176 2.33 9.91 -16.42
N ALA A 177 2.75 8.95 -17.22
CA ALA A 177 1.85 8.14 -18.05
C ALA A 177 0.85 7.35 -17.18
N ILE A 178 1.32 6.78 -16.07
CA ILE A 178 0.45 6.06 -15.12
C ILE A 178 -0.63 7.00 -14.60
N LEU A 179 -0.25 8.16 -14.05
CA LEU A 179 -1.19 9.11 -13.47
C LEU A 179 -2.15 9.71 -14.50
N GLN A 180 -1.69 10.00 -15.72
CA GLN A 180 -2.55 10.47 -16.79
C GLN A 180 -3.68 9.47 -17.09
N GLN A 181 -3.34 8.18 -17.23
CA GLN A 181 -4.35 7.13 -17.44
C GLN A 181 -5.38 7.11 -16.31
N TYR A 182 -4.95 7.07 -15.05
CA TYR A 182 -5.88 7.11 -13.91
C TYR A 182 -6.75 8.39 -13.88
N SER A 183 -6.20 9.54 -14.26
CA SER A 183 -6.93 10.80 -14.29
C SER A 183 -7.98 10.91 -15.40
N ASP A 184 -7.72 10.30 -16.56
CA ASP A 184 -8.56 10.36 -17.76
C ASP A 184 -9.60 9.23 -17.84
N ILE A 185 -9.41 8.13 -17.10
CA ILE A 185 -10.43 7.07 -16.95
C ILE A 185 -11.70 7.57 -16.22
N THR A 186 -11.65 8.77 -15.64
CA THR A 186 -12.78 9.42 -14.96
C THR A 186 -13.42 10.56 -15.76
N LYS A 187 -13.20 10.63 -17.08
CA LYS A 187 -14.00 11.48 -17.98
C LYS A 187 -15.24 10.73 -18.47
#